data_AF-A0A9R0XSF2-F1
#
_entry.id   AF-A0A9R0XSF2-F1
#
_cell.length_a   1.000
_cell.length_b   1.000
_cell.length_c   1.000
_cell.angle_alpha   90.00
_cell.angle_beta   90.00
_cell.angle_gamma   90.00
#
_symmetry.space_group_name_H-M   'P 1'
#
loop_
_entity.id
_entity.type
_entity.pdbx_description
1 polymer ?
#
loop_
_entity_poly.entity_id
_entity_poly.type
_entity_poly.pdbx_seq_one_letter_code
_entity_poly.pdbx_strand_id
1 'polypeptide(L)'
;MMSSLDVSLSSLRILFITDLACCTQLPDGLCRLPYLEFIQILRAPAIKRVGPEFMQSYHQHSPRPSQMVAAFPRLHKMELIGMVEWEEWEWEEQVQAFPVLQELMLKQCKLKCLPPGLASQAGALNKLTIYNVQGLISVENFPSLVELELDENLDLERITNLPRLQKLTIQDCPKLKALEDVPALQRIILTDEDMEALPEYMGGINPRHLELYCSLVLLTSIAAGQSGAEWDKFGHVEHVKAYASEGGNSRKWYVLYTANPYSLETNVSHSFMSRGTLTSFEDGQRFESLFKMTRKNFSYICSLVMGPSMEDMNSYTFVDGRVLSLEDRVAVALRRLQSSEPTESIASSVGVNESIILLVTERFVDTVWEQADHHSSWPDSSEMDKIKSKFDKIHNMHNCCGVICTRHIPFGPNWDHEKNGSTLIQVVVDPEMRFRNIWLGSAGMTQSSLLHDSALFKECVKGDLLNGSKLNTALDGSEVGEYIIGDAGYPLLPWLLTPYEEEELSDFKTEFNRRHSAATTCALKALARFKDTWKCLHGETWWPANLETLSKIIYACCRLHNIVIDMEDDAAMRSTKWRNYSKEVRQLANEDAVRARDMLSQYFLASRSSESGG
;
A
#
# COMPACT_ATOMS: atom_id res chain seq x y z
N MET A 1 59.36 20.59 10.22
CA MET A 1 58.33 21.64 10.27
C MET A 1 57.61 21.65 8.93
N MET A 2 56.48 20.95 8.82
CA MET A 2 55.53 21.18 7.73
C MET A 2 54.42 22.05 8.30
N SER A 3 54.41 23.30 7.87
CA SER A 3 53.35 24.27 8.08
C SER A 3 52.10 23.78 7.34
N SER A 4 51.16 23.12 8.02
CA SER A 4 49.80 22.97 7.50
C SER A 4 49.16 24.35 7.54
N LEU A 5 49.10 25.01 6.38
CA LEU A 5 48.25 26.18 6.19
C LEU A 5 46.82 25.74 6.48
N ASP A 6 46.32 26.09 7.67
CA ASP A 6 44.91 25.98 8.05
C ASP A 6 44.13 26.91 7.10
N VAL A 7 43.71 26.38 5.95
CA VAL A 7 42.79 27.11 5.07
C VAL A 7 41.42 27.05 5.73
N SER A 8 41.17 27.98 6.65
CA SER A 8 39.84 28.11 7.24
C SER A 8 38.86 28.50 6.12
N LEU A 9 37.80 27.71 5.93
CA LEU A 9 36.71 28.01 5.00
C LEU A 9 35.83 29.15 5.56
N SER A 10 36.44 30.30 5.85
CA SER A 10 35.88 31.43 6.61
C SER A 10 34.87 32.27 5.84
N SER A 11 34.46 31.86 4.64
CA SER A 11 33.39 32.49 3.87
C SER A 11 32.36 31.48 3.36
N LEU A 12 32.48 30.21 3.75
CA LEU A 12 31.55 29.16 3.32
C LEU A 12 30.20 29.35 4.00
N ARG A 13 29.16 29.56 3.19
CA ARG A 13 27.78 29.81 3.65
C ARG A 13 26.84 28.64 3.42
N ILE A 14 27.10 27.85 2.38
CA ILE A 14 26.23 26.75 1.96
C ILE A 14 27.12 25.54 1.75
N LEU A 15 26.76 24.41 2.34
CA LEU A 15 27.48 23.15 2.21
C LEU A 15 26.51 22.03 1.86
N PHE A 16 26.78 21.37 0.74
CA PHE A 16 26.11 20.13 0.35
C PHE A 16 27.12 18.99 0.47
N ILE A 17 26.74 17.94 1.20
CA ILE A 17 27.52 16.72 1.31
C ILE A 17 26.66 15.58 0.82
N THR A 18 27.02 14.99 -0.30
CA THR A 18 26.23 13.94 -0.95
C THR A 18 27.03 12.64 -1.00
N ASP A 19 26.37 11.51 -0.76
CA ASP A 19 26.92 10.17 -0.91
C ASP A 19 28.10 9.83 0.02
N LEU A 20 27.82 9.87 1.32
CA LEU A 20 28.74 9.42 2.37
C LEU A 20 28.60 7.91 2.60
N ALA A 21 28.66 7.09 1.54
CA ALA A 21 28.39 5.65 1.59
C ALA A 21 29.30 4.89 2.58
N CYS A 22 30.55 5.30 2.71
CA CYS A 22 31.56 4.61 3.54
C CYS A 22 31.88 5.35 4.86
N CYS A 23 31.29 6.51 5.11
CA CYS A 23 31.61 7.30 6.30
C CYS A 23 30.79 6.82 7.50
N THR A 24 31.47 6.49 8.60
CA THR A 24 30.83 6.05 9.85
C THR A 24 30.54 7.20 10.81
N GLN A 25 31.06 8.40 10.54
CA GLN A 25 30.89 9.61 11.34
C GLN A 25 30.72 10.82 10.41
N LEU A 26 30.00 11.84 10.89
CA LEU A 26 29.96 13.15 10.24
C LEU A 26 31.29 13.89 10.44
N PRO A 27 31.71 14.77 9.53
CA PRO A 27 32.95 15.52 9.68
C PRO A 27 32.92 16.42 10.94
N ASP A 28 33.87 16.22 11.84
CA ASP A 28 33.99 16.83 13.18
C ASP A 28 34.44 18.31 13.19
N GLY A 29 34.84 18.84 12.02
CA GLY A 29 35.24 20.24 11.85
C GLY A 29 34.11 21.21 11.44
N LEU A 30 32.92 20.70 11.07
CA LEU A 30 31.85 21.51 10.47
C LEU A 30 31.28 22.56 11.42
N CYS A 31 31.24 22.25 12.72
CA CYS A 31 30.74 23.15 13.76
C CYS A 31 31.51 24.48 13.86
N ARG A 32 32.76 24.52 13.35
CA ARG A 32 33.64 25.70 13.40
C ARG A 32 33.43 26.68 12.25
N LEU A 33 32.61 26.34 11.25
CA LEU A 33 32.39 27.19 10.08
C LEU A 33 31.58 28.44 10.49
N PRO A 34 32.19 29.64 10.55
CA PRO A 34 31.60 30.77 11.26
C PRO A 34 30.47 31.47 10.49
N TYR A 35 30.35 31.21 9.18
CA TYR A 35 29.35 31.80 8.29
C TYR A 35 28.44 30.78 7.63
N LEU A 36 28.49 29.51 8.06
CA LEU A 36 27.64 28.48 7.48
C LEU A 36 26.17 28.76 7.83
N GLU A 37 25.34 28.94 6.81
CA GLU A 37 23.92 29.27 6.88
C GLU A 37 23.03 28.09 6.52
N PHE A 38 23.49 27.23 5.61
CA PHE A 38 22.78 26.04 5.16
C PHE A 38 23.70 24.83 5.08
N ILE A 39 23.24 23.71 5.61
CA ILE A 39 23.89 22.41 5.43
C ILE A 39 22.88 21.36 5.01
N GLN A 40 23.22 20.60 3.97
CA GLN A 40 22.50 19.41 3.56
C GLN A 40 23.44 18.22 3.54
N ILE A 41 23.04 17.15 4.21
CA ILE A 41 23.69 15.84 4.13
C ILE A 41 22.71 14.90 3.45
N LEU A 42 23.08 14.43 2.27
CA LEU A 42 22.29 13.51 1.46
C LEU A 42 23.00 12.17 1.37
N ARG A 43 22.31 11.11 1.79
CA ARG A 43 22.72 9.71 1.68
C ARG A 43 24.01 9.41 2.45
N ALA A 44 23.87 9.15 3.75
CA ALA A 44 24.96 8.71 4.62
C ALA A 44 24.59 7.40 5.34
N PRO A 45 24.52 6.28 4.60
CA PRO A 45 23.92 5.03 5.08
C PRO A 45 24.77 4.30 6.13
N ALA A 46 26.07 4.57 6.25
CA ALA A 46 26.93 3.90 7.23
C ALA A 46 27.01 4.61 8.59
N ILE A 47 26.39 5.80 8.73
CA ILE A 47 26.40 6.56 9.98
C ILE A 47 25.35 5.99 10.91
N LYS A 48 25.81 5.43 12.03
CA LYS A 48 24.94 4.86 13.07
C LYS A 48 24.67 5.80 14.24
N ARG A 49 25.57 6.73 14.48
CA ARG A 49 25.50 7.67 15.59
C ARG A 49 26.01 9.03 15.16
N VAL A 50 25.28 10.08 15.55
CA VAL A 50 25.76 11.47 15.50
C VAL A 50 26.02 11.89 16.94
N GLY A 51 27.28 11.85 17.33
CA GLY A 51 27.72 12.14 18.69
C GLY A 51 28.03 13.62 18.95
N PRO A 52 28.45 13.97 20.17
CA PRO A 52 28.81 15.33 20.56
C PRO A 52 29.97 15.89 19.73
N GLU A 53 30.80 15.06 19.10
CA GLU A 53 31.86 15.47 18.17
C GLU A 53 31.36 16.32 17.00
N PHE A 54 30.08 16.18 16.63
CA PHE A 54 29.49 17.01 15.59
C PHE A 54 29.27 18.46 16.04
N MET A 55 29.16 18.70 17.36
CA MET A 55 28.91 20.01 17.96
C MET A 55 30.07 20.51 18.83
N GLN A 56 30.99 19.63 19.23
CA GLN A 56 32.11 19.94 20.10
C GLN A 56 33.41 19.51 19.43
N SER A 57 34.37 20.43 19.37
CA SER A 57 35.70 20.12 18.89
C SER A 57 36.60 19.73 20.08
N TYR A 58 37.09 18.49 20.13
CA TYR A 58 38.00 18.00 21.18
C TYR A 58 39.46 18.44 21.02
N HIS A 59 39.81 19.20 19.97
CA HIS A 59 41.17 19.66 19.75
C HIS A 59 41.35 21.12 20.14
N GLN A 60 41.69 21.35 21.42
CA GLN A 60 42.81 22.21 21.83
C GLN A 60 43.00 22.15 23.35
N HIS A 61 44.15 21.61 23.77
CA HIS A 61 44.75 21.92 25.06
C HIS A 61 44.98 23.44 25.17
N SER A 62 44.00 24.17 25.67
CA SER A 62 44.16 25.58 26.07
C SER A 62 43.63 25.76 27.51
N PRO A 63 44.48 26.13 28.47
CA PRO A 63 44.12 26.26 29.88
C PRO A 63 43.46 27.61 30.18
N ARG A 64 42.42 28.00 29.42
CA ARG A 64 41.61 29.20 29.70
C ARG A 64 40.13 29.00 29.35
N PRO A 65 39.21 29.11 30.33
CA PRO A 65 37.78 29.13 30.08
C PRO A 65 37.35 30.54 29.64
N SER A 66 37.63 30.91 28.39
CA SER A 66 37.24 32.22 27.86
C SER A 66 36.65 32.09 26.46
N GLN A 67 35.33 32.31 26.39
CA GLN A 67 34.42 32.33 25.23
C GLN A 67 34.16 30.97 24.56
N MET A 68 33.19 30.22 25.08
CA MET A 68 32.53 29.16 24.30
C MET A 68 31.73 29.83 23.17
N VAL A 69 32.27 29.80 21.95
CA VAL A 69 31.51 30.17 20.75
C VAL A 69 30.54 29.02 20.46
N ALA A 70 29.25 29.31 20.35
CA ALA A 70 28.25 28.30 20.02
C ALA A 70 28.58 27.61 18.69
N ALA A 71 28.44 26.29 18.63
CA ALA A 71 28.63 25.53 17.41
C ALA A 71 27.59 25.94 16.36
N PHE A 72 28.02 26.04 15.10
CA PHE A 72 27.15 26.49 13.99
C PHE A 72 26.46 27.83 14.28
N PRO A 73 27.22 28.91 14.53
CA PRO A 73 26.69 30.16 15.07
C PRO A 73 25.73 30.91 14.12
N ARG A 74 25.73 30.56 12.82
CA ARG A 74 24.93 31.21 11.77
C ARG A 74 24.05 30.24 10.97
N LEU A 75 23.94 28.99 11.39
CA LEU A 75 23.20 27.99 10.61
C LEU A 75 21.70 28.23 10.76
N HIS A 76 21.04 28.59 9.67
CA HIS A 76 19.59 28.86 9.62
C HIS A 76 18.80 27.61 9.26
N LYS A 77 19.37 26.73 8.43
CA LYS A 77 18.67 25.56 7.92
C LYS A 77 19.58 24.33 7.83
N MET A 78 19.06 23.20 8.29
CA MET A 78 19.73 21.90 8.26
C MET A 78 18.82 20.84 7.63
N GLU A 79 19.36 20.08 6.68
CA GLU A 79 18.65 18.96 6.04
C GLU A 79 19.50 17.69 6.17
N LEU A 80 18.93 16.65 6.79
CA LEU A 80 19.54 15.34 6.97
C LEU A 80 18.66 14.30 6.25
N ILE A 81 19.17 13.75 5.14
CA ILE A 81 18.39 12.96 4.20
C ILE A 81 19.08 11.62 3.93
N GLY A 82 18.36 10.50 4.05
CA GLY A 82 18.87 9.18 3.67
C GLY A 82 19.95 8.64 4.62
N MET A 83 19.82 8.92 5.92
CA MET A 83 20.68 8.39 6.99
C MET A 83 20.03 7.15 7.61
N VAL A 84 19.97 6.06 6.85
CA VAL A 84 19.09 4.90 7.11
C VAL A 84 19.53 4.00 8.27
N GLU A 85 20.81 4.00 8.65
CA GLU A 85 21.31 3.23 9.80
C GLU A 85 21.51 4.08 11.06
N TRP A 86 21.16 5.37 11.01
CA TRP A 86 21.30 6.28 12.14
C TRP A 86 20.37 5.81 13.27
N GLU A 87 20.87 5.58 14.48
CA GLU A 87 20.01 5.15 15.59
C GLU A 87 20.00 6.15 16.73
N GLU A 88 21.12 6.85 16.90
CA GLU A 88 21.41 7.67 18.08
C GLU A 88 21.89 9.05 17.66
N TRP A 89 21.19 10.08 18.15
CA TRP A 89 21.63 11.46 18.10
C TRP A 89 21.91 11.91 19.52
N GLU A 90 23.18 12.12 19.86
CA GLU A 90 23.59 12.52 21.20
C GLU A 90 23.80 14.04 21.22
N TRP A 91 22.94 14.74 21.97
CA TRP A 91 23.11 16.16 22.25
C TRP A 91 22.57 16.50 23.63
N GLU A 92 23.49 16.77 24.55
CA GLU A 92 23.20 17.19 25.93
C GLU A 92 22.68 18.64 25.99
N GLU A 93 21.79 18.92 26.94
CA GLU A 93 21.14 20.23 27.11
C GLU A 93 22.12 21.38 27.38
N GLN A 94 23.32 21.10 27.89
CA GLN A 94 24.31 22.11 28.25
C GLN A 94 25.17 22.58 27.06
N VAL A 95 25.09 21.88 25.92
CA VAL A 95 25.95 22.13 24.75
C VAL A 95 25.32 23.17 23.85
N GLN A 96 25.88 24.39 23.86
CA GLN A 96 25.42 25.49 23.01
C GLN A 96 25.73 25.23 21.54
N ALA A 97 24.69 24.91 20.77
CA ALA A 97 24.77 24.72 19.33
C ALA A 97 23.51 25.26 18.66
N PHE A 98 23.63 25.68 17.40
CA PHE A 98 22.52 26.08 16.53
C PHE A 98 21.65 27.24 17.07
N PRO A 99 22.23 28.35 17.55
CA PRO A 99 21.49 29.43 18.20
C PRO A 99 20.49 30.16 17.28
N VAL A 100 20.66 30.05 15.97
CA VAL A 100 19.82 30.72 14.95
C VAL A 100 19.18 29.74 13.96
N LEU A 101 19.18 28.44 14.26
CA LEU A 101 18.55 27.43 13.42
C LEU A 101 17.04 27.63 13.42
N GLN A 102 16.46 27.83 12.24
CA GLN A 102 15.04 28.11 12.03
C GLN A 102 14.31 26.89 11.48
N GLU A 103 14.94 26.15 10.57
CA GLU A 103 14.37 25.00 9.88
C GLU A 103 15.25 23.76 10.03
N LEU A 104 14.66 22.66 10.50
CA LEU A 104 15.28 21.34 10.50
C LEU A 104 14.41 20.36 9.70
N MET A 105 15.03 19.66 8.76
CA MET A 105 14.40 18.58 7.99
C MET A 105 15.12 17.26 8.22
N LEU A 106 14.36 16.24 8.61
CA LEU A 106 14.80 14.85 8.68
C LEU A 106 14.00 14.06 7.65
N LYS A 107 14.68 13.37 6.73
CA LYS A 107 14.01 12.63 5.65
C LYS A 107 14.64 11.27 5.43
N GLN A 108 13.86 10.19 5.45
CA GLN A 108 14.35 8.82 5.20
C GLN A 108 15.53 8.46 6.11
N CYS A 109 15.33 8.67 7.41
CA CYS A 109 16.33 8.38 8.45
C CYS A 109 15.82 7.27 9.35
N LYS A 110 16.71 6.70 10.15
CA LYS A 110 16.34 5.95 11.35
C LYS A 110 16.72 6.83 12.54
N LEU A 111 15.90 6.85 13.60
CA LEU A 111 16.21 7.57 14.84
C LEU A 111 15.26 7.15 15.95
N LYS A 112 15.78 6.79 17.13
CA LYS A 112 14.94 6.40 18.28
C LYS A 112 14.23 7.61 18.93
N CYS A 113 14.94 8.72 19.07
CA CYS A 113 14.44 9.96 19.67
C CYS A 113 15.20 11.19 19.15
N LEU A 114 14.54 12.34 19.15
CA LEU A 114 15.21 13.63 18.97
C LEU A 114 15.96 13.99 20.26
N PRO A 115 17.17 14.57 20.18
CA PRO A 115 17.95 14.78 21.38
C PRO A 115 17.45 15.98 22.21
N PRO A 116 17.55 15.93 23.55
CA PRO A 116 17.10 17.01 24.44
C PRO A 116 17.81 18.36 24.19
N GLY A 117 19.07 18.32 23.77
CA GLY A 117 19.82 19.52 23.39
C GLY A 117 19.18 20.28 22.22
N LEU A 118 18.60 19.59 21.25
CA LEU A 118 17.89 20.23 20.12
C LEU A 118 16.66 20.99 20.61
N ALA A 119 15.89 20.38 21.50
CA ALA A 119 14.71 21.00 22.12
C ALA A 119 15.05 22.23 22.98
N SER A 120 16.16 22.18 23.74
CA SER A 120 16.53 23.20 24.72
C SER A 120 17.41 24.34 24.17
N GLN A 121 18.33 24.05 23.25
CA GLN A 121 19.35 25.00 22.78
C GLN A 121 19.04 25.62 21.42
N ALA A 122 18.31 24.94 20.54
CA ALA A 122 17.89 25.50 19.25
C ALA A 122 16.66 26.42 19.41
N GLY A 123 16.78 27.45 20.26
CA GLY A 123 15.65 28.31 20.64
C GLY A 123 15.04 29.17 19.53
N ALA A 124 15.66 29.20 18.34
CA ALA A 124 15.14 29.85 17.14
C ALA A 124 14.36 28.89 16.22
N LEU A 125 14.35 27.58 16.51
CA LEU A 125 13.76 26.55 15.65
C LEU A 125 12.25 26.74 15.61
N ASN A 126 11.75 27.12 14.44
CA ASN A 126 10.34 27.44 14.23
C ASN A 126 9.63 26.44 13.31
N LYS A 127 10.36 25.73 12.45
CA LYS A 127 9.83 24.69 11.57
C LYS A 127 10.62 23.40 11.66
N LEU A 128 9.91 22.30 11.88
CA LEU A 128 10.45 20.94 11.91
C LEU A 128 9.67 20.08 10.91
N THR A 129 10.37 19.50 9.95
CA THR A 129 9.81 18.57 8.97
C THR A 129 10.43 17.19 9.18
N ILE A 130 9.60 16.18 9.41
CA ILE A 130 10.03 14.79 9.64
C ILE A 130 9.30 13.90 8.64
N TYR A 131 10.04 13.33 7.69
CA TYR A 131 9.51 12.47 6.64
C TYR A 131 10.14 11.07 6.75
N ASN A 132 9.32 10.04 6.92
CA ASN A 132 9.75 8.64 6.91
C ASN A 132 10.97 8.40 7.83
N VAL A 133 10.83 8.78 9.11
CA VAL A 133 11.83 8.51 10.14
C VAL A 133 11.43 7.27 10.94
N GLN A 134 12.23 6.21 10.81
CA GLN A 134 11.96 4.91 11.41
C GLN A 134 12.38 4.87 12.89
N GLY A 135 11.54 4.29 13.75
CA GLY A 135 11.81 4.14 15.17
C GLY A 135 11.57 5.37 16.05
N LEU A 136 11.14 6.50 15.47
CA LEU A 136 10.84 7.72 16.25
C LEU A 136 9.49 7.59 16.93
N ILE A 137 9.48 7.45 18.26
CA ILE A 137 8.26 7.20 19.04
C ILE A 137 7.53 8.49 19.44
N SER A 138 8.26 9.57 19.70
CA SER A 138 7.70 10.83 20.19
C SER A 138 8.40 12.07 19.63
N VAL A 139 7.63 13.17 19.49
CA VAL A 139 8.13 14.53 19.30
C VAL A 139 7.68 15.37 20.48
N GLU A 140 8.64 15.79 21.31
CA GLU A 140 8.34 16.42 22.59
C GLU A 140 9.27 17.57 22.95
N ASN A 141 8.77 18.52 23.75
CA ASN A 141 9.53 19.57 24.43
C ASN A 141 10.14 20.66 23.52
N PHE A 142 9.48 21.07 22.43
CA PHE A 142 9.97 22.16 21.59
C PHE A 142 9.21 23.48 21.85
N PRO A 143 9.73 24.39 22.70
CA PRO A 143 9.03 25.61 23.10
C PRO A 143 8.97 26.70 22.02
N SER A 144 9.88 26.67 21.04
CA SER A 144 9.96 27.65 19.95
C SER A 144 9.23 27.24 18.67
N LEU A 145 8.83 25.96 18.56
CA LEU A 145 8.29 25.38 17.33
C LEU A 145 6.92 25.97 16.99
N VAL A 146 6.76 26.42 15.75
CA VAL A 146 5.54 27.06 15.22
C VAL A 146 4.86 26.17 14.19
N GLU A 147 5.64 25.44 13.39
CA GLU A 147 5.17 24.56 12.33
C GLU A 147 5.82 23.17 12.44
N LEU A 148 4.99 22.14 12.47
CA LEU A 148 5.41 20.74 12.47
C LEU A 148 4.76 20.01 11.28
N GLU A 149 5.60 19.42 10.43
CA GLU A 149 5.17 18.59 9.31
C GLU A 149 5.67 17.17 9.52
N LEU A 150 4.73 16.21 9.55
CA LEU A 150 4.96 14.80 9.76
C LEU A 150 4.38 14.04 8.58
N ASP A 151 5.19 13.19 7.96
CA ASP A 151 4.78 12.42 6.80
C ASP A 151 5.45 11.04 6.84
N GLU A 152 4.66 9.97 6.65
CA GLU A 152 5.10 8.56 6.67
C GLU A 152 5.86 8.13 7.95
N ASN A 153 5.58 8.70 9.12
CA ASN A 153 6.24 8.31 10.38
C ASN A 153 5.46 7.19 11.09
N LEU A 154 5.67 5.95 10.63
CA LEU A 154 4.87 4.77 11.00
C LEU A 154 4.99 4.33 12.46
N ASP A 155 6.04 4.76 13.17
CA ASP A 155 6.30 4.41 14.58
C ASP A 155 5.92 5.51 15.56
N LEU A 156 5.54 6.70 15.08
CA LEU A 156 5.24 7.85 15.92
C LEU A 156 3.93 7.62 16.68
N GLU A 157 3.99 7.66 18.01
CA GLU A 157 2.84 7.39 18.88
C GLU A 157 2.31 8.65 19.58
N ARG A 158 3.18 9.63 19.86
CA ARG A 158 2.81 10.82 20.64
C ARG A 158 3.48 12.10 20.18
N ILE A 159 2.75 13.21 20.31
CA ILE A 159 3.25 14.58 20.19
C ILE A 159 2.82 15.32 21.45
N THR A 160 3.78 15.94 22.17
CA THR A 160 3.46 16.62 23.43
C THR A 160 4.36 17.83 23.70
N ASN A 161 3.88 18.76 24.52
CA ASN A 161 4.61 19.93 25.00
C ASN A 161 5.19 20.80 23.87
N LEU A 162 4.31 21.30 22.99
CA LEU A 162 4.63 22.23 21.91
C LEU A 162 3.83 23.53 22.06
N PRO A 163 4.15 24.38 23.06
CA PRO A 163 3.31 25.49 23.50
C PRO A 163 3.10 26.61 22.48
N ARG A 164 3.96 26.70 21.44
CA ARG A 164 3.88 27.72 20.38
C ARG A 164 3.45 27.16 19.03
N LEU A 165 3.15 25.86 18.94
CA LEU A 165 2.78 25.23 17.68
C LEU A 165 1.48 25.83 17.16
N GLN A 166 1.51 26.42 15.97
CA GLN A 166 0.34 27.04 15.33
C GLN A 166 -0.19 26.21 14.17
N LYS A 167 0.70 25.52 13.44
CA LYS A 167 0.37 24.68 12.29
C LYS A 167 0.93 23.28 12.48
N LEU A 168 0.05 22.28 12.38
CA LEU A 168 0.41 20.87 12.37
C LEU A 168 -0.08 20.23 11.07
N THR A 169 0.79 19.51 10.38
CA THR A 169 0.44 18.71 9.20
C THR A 169 0.85 17.28 9.46
N ILE A 170 -0.10 16.36 9.37
CA ILE A 170 0.11 14.93 9.58
C ILE A 170 -0.38 14.19 8.33
N GLN A 171 0.52 13.42 7.74
CA GLN A 171 0.24 12.52 6.64
C GLN A 171 0.76 11.12 6.99
N ASP A 172 -0.06 10.10 6.78
CA ASP A 172 0.32 8.67 6.90
C ASP A 172 1.05 8.30 8.21
N CYS A 173 0.50 8.68 9.36
CA CYS A 173 1.05 8.40 10.69
C CYS A 173 0.09 7.53 11.54
N PRO A 174 -0.09 6.23 11.21
CA PRO A 174 -1.19 5.39 11.71
C PRO A 174 -1.11 5.03 13.21
N LYS A 175 0.07 5.13 13.83
CA LYS A 175 0.25 4.82 15.27
C LYS A 175 0.06 6.04 16.18
N LEU A 176 -0.10 7.24 15.63
CA LEU A 176 -0.22 8.46 16.42
C LEU A 176 -1.54 8.45 17.19
N LYS A 177 -1.46 8.40 18.51
CA LYS A 177 -2.62 8.29 19.41
C LYS A 177 -2.78 9.47 20.34
N ALA A 178 -1.70 10.18 20.65
CA ALA A 178 -1.70 11.28 21.60
C ALA A 178 -1.19 12.58 20.99
N LEU A 179 -1.98 13.65 21.16
CA LEU A 179 -1.61 15.02 20.85
C LEU A 179 -1.99 15.89 22.04
N GLU A 180 -1.01 16.23 22.87
CA GLU A 180 -1.20 16.84 24.19
C GLU A 180 -0.39 18.14 24.31
N ASP A 181 -0.81 19.05 25.19
CA ASP A 181 -0.06 20.29 25.51
C ASP A 181 0.32 21.14 24.27
N VAL A 182 -0.64 21.34 23.36
CA VAL A 182 -0.54 22.20 22.16
C VAL A 182 -1.51 23.41 22.18
N PRO A 183 -1.47 24.28 23.22
CA PRO A 183 -2.48 25.31 23.47
C PRO A 183 -2.57 26.41 22.39
N ALA A 184 -1.54 26.58 21.56
CA ALA A 184 -1.49 27.60 20.52
C ALA A 184 -1.94 27.09 19.13
N LEU A 185 -2.36 25.82 19.01
CA LEU A 185 -2.65 25.19 17.72
C LEU A 185 -3.84 25.88 17.04
N GLN A 186 -3.61 26.45 15.84
CA GLN A 186 -4.63 27.16 15.08
C GLN A 186 -5.10 26.38 13.86
N ARG A 187 -4.19 25.65 13.21
CA ARG A 187 -4.47 24.90 12.00
C ARG A 187 -3.90 23.50 12.08
N ILE A 188 -4.75 22.51 11.83
CA ILE A 188 -4.35 21.12 11.65
C ILE A 188 -4.73 20.66 10.25
N ILE A 189 -3.83 19.95 9.59
CA ILE A 189 -4.03 19.32 8.29
C ILE A 189 -3.80 17.83 8.47
N LEU A 190 -4.81 17.03 8.18
CA LEU A 190 -4.76 15.58 8.23
C LEU A 190 -4.95 15.03 6.81
N THR A 191 -4.01 14.20 6.35
CA THR A 191 -4.05 13.60 5.02
C THR A 191 -3.85 12.09 5.14
N ASP A 192 -4.89 11.34 4.80
CA ASP A 192 -4.86 9.88 4.67
C ASP A 192 -6.13 9.49 3.89
N GLU A 193 -5.96 9.14 2.62
CA GLU A 193 -7.06 8.81 1.69
C GLU A 193 -7.87 7.58 2.14
N ASP A 194 -7.31 6.75 3.01
CA ASP A 194 -7.95 5.55 3.54
C ASP A 194 -8.55 5.79 4.95
N MET A 195 -8.45 7.01 5.51
CA MET A 195 -8.95 7.34 6.84
C MET A 195 -10.47 7.20 6.93
N GLU A 196 -10.97 6.25 7.71
CA GLU A 196 -12.41 5.98 7.89
C GLU A 196 -13.04 6.69 9.11
N ALA A 197 -12.23 7.10 10.09
CA ALA A 197 -12.67 7.80 11.31
C ALA A 197 -11.65 8.87 11.73
N LEU A 198 -12.12 9.98 12.33
CA LEU A 198 -11.19 10.98 12.87
C LEU A 198 -10.44 10.40 14.08
N PRO A 199 -9.15 10.75 14.26
CA PRO A 199 -8.39 10.32 15.42
C PRO A 199 -8.99 10.79 16.75
N GLU A 200 -8.93 9.95 17.78
CA GLU A 200 -9.52 10.24 19.10
C GLU A 200 -8.95 11.50 19.76
N TYR A 201 -7.67 11.82 19.51
CA TYR A 201 -7.04 13.03 20.05
C TYR A 201 -7.67 14.33 19.53
N MET A 202 -8.45 14.29 18.44
CA MET A 202 -9.16 15.46 17.91
C MET A 202 -10.13 16.04 18.93
N GLY A 203 -10.75 15.21 19.78
CA GLY A 203 -11.64 15.69 20.84
C GLY A 203 -10.92 16.41 21.99
N GLY A 204 -9.60 16.23 22.13
CA GLY A 204 -8.78 16.83 23.18
C GLY A 204 -8.11 18.15 22.80
N ILE A 205 -8.19 18.56 21.53
CA ILE A 205 -7.61 19.79 21.00
C ILE A 205 -8.72 20.76 20.56
N ASN A 206 -8.36 22.02 20.29
CA ASN A 206 -9.33 23.01 19.83
C ASN A 206 -8.73 23.95 18.75
N PRO A 207 -8.42 23.42 17.55
CA PRO A 207 -7.92 24.25 16.45
C PRO A 207 -9.01 25.14 15.87
N ARG A 208 -8.63 26.28 15.28
CA ARG A 208 -9.58 27.13 14.52
C ARG A 208 -9.90 26.55 13.15
N HIS A 209 -8.93 25.89 12.53
CA HIS A 209 -9.04 25.35 11.18
C HIS A 209 -8.63 23.88 11.15
N LEU A 210 -9.51 23.04 10.64
CA LEU A 210 -9.23 21.65 10.27
C LEU A 210 -9.32 21.51 8.76
N GLU A 211 -8.26 21.03 8.12
CA GLU A 211 -8.29 20.60 6.74
C GLU A 211 -8.04 19.09 6.69
N LEU A 212 -8.90 18.35 6.00
CA LEU A 212 -8.89 16.90 5.97
C LEU A 212 -8.93 16.40 4.52
N TYR A 213 -8.07 15.46 4.20
CA TYR A 213 -8.12 14.64 2.99
C TYR A 213 -8.30 13.19 3.46
N CYS A 214 -9.48 12.63 3.24
CA CYS A 214 -9.91 11.37 3.84
C CYS A 214 -10.65 10.47 2.86
N SER A 215 -10.96 9.25 3.31
CA SER A 215 -11.88 8.38 2.60
C SER A 215 -13.25 9.03 2.43
N LEU A 216 -13.97 8.63 1.38
CA LEU A 216 -15.34 9.07 1.17
C LEU A 216 -16.28 8.61 2.31
N VAL A 217 -15.96 7.50 2.98
CA VAL A 217 -16.69 7.00 4.16
C VAL A 217 -16.63 8.03 5.29
N LEU A 218 -15.43 8.47 5.67
CA LEU A 218 -15.28 9.48 6.71
C LEU A 218 -15.94 10.81 6.29
N LEU A 219 -15.76 11.19 5.02
CA LEU A 219 -16.39 12.41 4.50
C LEU A 219 -17.91 12.37 4.62
N THR A 220 -18.55 11.24 4.33
CA THR A 220 -20.01 11.06 4.50
C THR A 220 -20.43 11.13 5.97
N SER A 221 -19.60 10.64 6.89
CA SER A 221 -19.85 10.75 8.33
C SER A 221 -19.76 12.20 8.83
N ILE A 222 -18.81 12.98 8.31
CA ILE A 222 -18.70 14.43 8.59
C ILE A 222 -19.87 15.19 7.97
N ALA A 223 -20.30 14.81 6.76
CA ALA A 223 -21.44 15.41 6.06
C ALA A 223 -22.77 15.26 6.83
N ALA A 224 -22.91 14.23 7.68
CA ALA A 224 -24.07 14.05 8.56
C ALA A 224 -24.18 15.13 9.67
N GLY A 225 -23.14 15.95 9.86
CA GLY A 225 -23.15 17.11 10.75
C GLY A 225 -23.47 16.73 12.19
N GLN A 226 -24.40 17.47 12.83
CA GLN A 226 -24.77 17.28 14.24
C GLN A 226 -25.35 15.89 14.58
N SER A 227 -25.78 15.13 13.58
CA SER A 227 -26.29 13.75 13.75
C SER A 227 -25.24 12.68 13.43
N GLY A 228 -24.04 13.09 13.00
CA GLY A 228 -22.95 12.19 12.60
C GLY A 228 -22.14 11.67 13.78
N ALA A 229 -21.57 10.48 13.63
CA ALA A 229 -20.75 9.83 14.67
C ALA A 229 -19.46 10.59 15.00
N GLU A 230 -18.96 11.39 14.06
CA GLU A 230 -17.72 12.14 14.21
C GLU A 230 -17.92 13.55 14.81
N TRP A 231 -19.17 13.96 15.08
CA TRP A 231 -19.50 15.33 15.49
C TRP A 231 -18.75 15.77 16.75
N ASP A 232 -18.60 14.88 17.74
CA ASP A 232 -17.89 15.20 18.99
C ASP A 232 -16.40 15.52 18.76
N LYS A 233 -15.82 15.04 17.66
CA LYS A 233 -14.40 15.23 17.32
C LYS A 233 -14.10 16.49 16.51
N PHE A 234 -15.07 17.07 15.81
CA PHE A 234 -14.84 18.26 14.97
C PHE A 234 -15.83 19.42 15.20
N GLY A 235 -16.97 19.19 15.86
CA GLY A 235 -18.03 20.19 16.00
C GLY A 235 -17.59 21.46 16.75
N HIS A 236 -16.56 21.36 17.58
CA HIS A 236 -15.94 22.48 18.30
C HIS A 236 -15.02 23.36 17.43
N VAL A 237 -14.59 22.89 16.26
CA VAL A 237 -13.68 23.59 15.34
C VAL A 237 -14.42 24.71 14.61
N GLU A 238 -13.83 25.91 14.50
CA GLU A 238 -14.49 27.06 13.87
C GLU A 238 -14.74 26.86 12.37
N HIS A 239 -13.74 26.32 11.65
CA HIS A 239 -13.79 26.09 10.22
C HIS A 239 -13.23 24.71 9.85
N VAL A 240 -14.02 23.89 9.15
CA VAL A 240 -13.60 22.57 8.66
C VAL A 240 -13.73 22.52 7.14
N LYS A 241 -12.68 22.03 6.49
CA LYS A 241 -12.66 21.69 5.06
C LYS A 241 -12.25 20.24 4.93
N ALA A 242 -13.18 19.38 4.57
CA ALA A 242 -12.90 17.97 4.34
C ALA A 242 -13.06 17.65 2.85
N TYR A 243 -12.20 16.80 2.33
CA TYR A 243 -12.15 16.39 0.93
C TYR A 243 -11.96 14.88 0.82
N ALA A 244 -12.52 14.28 -0.23
CA ALA A 244 -12.19 12.92 -0.64
C ALA A 244 -11.87 12.89 -2.14
N SER A 245 -10.87 12.09 -2.51
CA SER A 245 -10.40 11.97 -3.88
C SER A 245 -11.25 11.02 -4.71
N GLU A 246 -11.31 11.29 -6.02
CA GLU A 246 -11.87 10.37 -7.00
C GLU A 246 -11.39 10.73 -8.41
N GLY A 247 -11.06 9.71 -9.22
CA GLY A 247 -10.74 9.90 -10.64
C GLY A 247 -9.55 10.85 -10.89
N GLY A 248 -8.59 10.91 -9.95
CA GLY A 248 -7.46 11.83 -10.00
C GLY A 248 -7.74 13.27 -9.55
N ASN A 249 -8.97 13.59 -9.12
CA ASN A 249 -9.31 14.86 -8.50
C ASN A 249 -9.37 14.71 -6.97
N SER A 250 -8.36 15.21 -6.26
CA SER A 250 -8.26 15.12 -4.78
C SER A 250 -9.29 15.94 -3.99
N ARG A 251 -10.07 16.79 -4.67
CA ARG A 251 -11.12 17.62 -4.05
C ARG A 251 -12.47 17.43 -4.72
N LYS A 252 -12.70 16.25 -5.31
CA LYS A 252 -13.95 15.93 -5.99
C LYS A 252 -15.13 16.04 -5.03
N TRP A 253 -15.01 15.41 -3.87
CA TRP A 253 -16.00 15.46 -2.80
C TRP A 253 -15.55 16.45 -1.74
N TYR A 254 -16.50 17.17 -1.17
CA TYR A 254 -16.19 18.10 -0.09
C TYR A 254 -17.28 18.23 0.95
N VAL A 255 -16.86 18.59 2.16
CA VAL A 255 -17.69 19.17 3.21
C VAL A 255 -17.01 20.45 3.68
N LEU A 256 -17.74 21.57 3.63
CA LEU A 256 -17.31 22.86 4.17
C LEU A 256 -18.22 23.18 5.35
N TYR A 257 -17.62 23.26 6.54
CA TYR A 257 -18.34 23.57 7.76
C TYR A 257 -17.80 24.83 8.42
N THR A 258 -18.71 25.66 8.94
CA THR A 258 -18.42 26.82 9.78
C THR A 258 -19.31 26.78 11.00
N ALA A 259 -18.73 26.92 12.20
CA ALA A 259 -19.48 26.83 13.45
C ALA A 259 -20.39 28.03 13.71
N ASN A 260 -19.93 29.25 13.38
CA ASN A 260 -20.63 30.50 13.70
C ASN A 260 -20.57 31.54 12.55
N PRO A 261 -21.69 31.83 11.86
CA PRO A 261 -22.97 31.12 11.95
C PRO A 261 -22.83 29.67 11.45
N TYR A 262 -23.64 28.76 12.00
CA TYR A 262 -23.64 27.36 11.58
C TYR A 262 -23.94 27.27 10.07
N SER A 263 -22.99 26.73 9.31
CA SER A 263 -23.15 26.41 7.89
C SER A 263 -22.46 25.08 7.60
N LEU A 264 -23.13 24.20 6.87
CA LEU A 264 -22.57 22.94 6.39
C LEU A 264 -22.97 22.77 4.92
N GLU A 265 -21.99 22.94 4.03
CA GLU A 265 -22.14 22.81 2.59
C GLU A 265 -21.42 21.55 2.12
N THR A 266 -22.09 20.71 1.33
CA THR A 266 -21.49 19.50 0.78
C THR A 266 -22.08 19.15 -0.58
N ASN A 267 -21.28 18.50 -1.43
CA ASN A 267 -21.73 17.90 -2.68
C ASN A 267 -21.92 16.37 -2.57
N VAL A 268 -21.81 15.81 -1.37
CA VAL A 268 -22.06 14.39 -1.10
C VAL A 268 -23.58 14.12 -1.13
N SER A 269 -24.05 13.23 -2.01
CA SER A 269 -25.47 12.92 -2.18
C SER A 269 -26.11 12.22 -0.96
N HIS A 270 -27.38 12.57 -0.65
CA HIS A 270 -28.20 11.88 0.35
C HIS A 270 -28.38 10.37 0.07
N SER A 271 -28.27 9.93 -1.19
CA SER A 271 -28.34 8.51 -1.55
C SER A 271 -27.21 7.67 -0.94
N PHE A 272 -26.07 8.28 -0.62
CA PHE A 272 -24.95 7.63 0.07
C PHE A 272 -25.21 7.42 1.57
N MET A 273 -26.15 8.17 2.14
CA MET A 273 -26.51 8.09 3.56
C MET A 273 -27.66 7.10 3.84
N SER A 274 -28.29 6.55 2.78
CA SER A 274 -29.46 5.66 2.86
C SER A 274 -29.04 4.18 2.86
N ARG A 275 -29.46 3.40 3.87
CA ARG A 275 -29.31 1.93 3.87
C ARG A 275 -30.16 1.26 2.79
N GLY A 276 -29.69 0.13 2.27
CA GLY A 276 -30.39 -0.71 1.30
C GLY A 276 -31.74 -1.21 1.80
N THR A 277 -32.68 -1.42 0.86
CA THR A 277 -34.09 -1.71 1.16
C THR A 277 -34.57 -3.09 0.68
N LEU A 278 -33.69 -3.87 0.04
CA LEU A 278 -33.96 -5.28 -0.28
C LEU A 278 -34.16 -6.13 0.97
N THR A 279 -35.11 -7.07 0.93
CA THR A 279 -35.42 -8.00 2.03
C THR A 279 -34.26 -8.94 2.38
N SER A 280 -33.28 -9.10 1.49
CA SER A 280 -32.02 -9.81 1.76
C SER A 280 -31.09 -9.04 2.73
N PHE A 281 -31.37 -7.77 3.02
CA PHE A 281 -30.63 -6.98 4.00
C PHE A 281 -31.01 -7.29 5.47
N GLU A 282 -32.17 -7.93 5.72
CA GLU A 282 -32.71 -8.14 7.08
C GLU A 282 -32.22 -9.40 7.78
N ASP A 283 -31.77 -10.43 7.04
CA ASP A 283 -31.27 -11.71 7.56
C ASP A 283 -29.81 -11.93 7.14
N GLY A 284 -28.90 -11.99 8.12
CA GLY A 284 -27.46 -12.17 7.90
C GLY A 284 -27.07 -13.51 7.27
N GLN A 285 -27.71 -14.63 7.68
CA GLN A 285 -27.42 -15.94 7.10
C GLN A 285 -27.92 -16.04 5.66
N ARG A 286 -29.09 -15.45 5.40
CA ARG A 286 -29.62 -15.34 4.05
C ARG A 286 -28.76 -14.45 3.15
N PHE A 287 -28.14 -13.42 3.70
CA PHE A 287 -27.24 -12.55 2.95
C PHE A 287 -25.96 -13.26 2.52
N GLU A 288 -25.26 -13.91 3.45
CA GLU A 288 -23.99 -14.58 3.15
C GLU A 288 -24.18 -15.76 2.18
N SER A 289 -25.27 -16.52 2.34
CA SER A 289 -25.60 -17.59 1.39
C SER A 289 -25.95 -17.07 -0.01
N LEU A 290 -26.56 -15.88 -0.10
CA LEU A 290 -26.97 -15.28 -1.36
C LEU A 290 -25.80 -14.63 -2.12
N PHE A 291 -24.92 -13.92 -1.41
CA PHE A 291 -23.84 -13.12 -1.99
C PHE A 291 -22.45 -13.76 -1.86
N LYS A 292 -22.31 -14.87 -1.12
CA LYS A 292 -21.04 -15.57 -0.85
C LYS A 292 -19.96 -14.65 -0.28
N MET A 293 -20.37 -13.63 0.47
CA MET A 293 -19.50 -12.64 1.10
C MET A 293 -20.16 -12.09 2.37
N THR A 294 -19.36 -11.61 3.31
CA THR A 294 -19.85 -11.02 4.55
C THR A 294 -20.44 -9.63 4.31
N ARG A 295 -21.18 -9.10 5.31
CA ARG A 295 -21.63 -7.70 5.30
C ARG A 295 -20.47 -6.71 5.18
N LYS A 296 -19.35 -6.98 5.86
CA LYS A 296 -18.14 -6.16 5.83
C LYS A 296 -17.60 -6.05 4.40
N ASN A 297 -17.50 -7.19 3.70
CA ASN A 297 -17.04 -7.24 2.30
C ASN A 297 -17.98 -6.43 1.40
N PHE A 298 -19.28 -6.58 1.60
CA PHE A 298 -20.28 -5.86 0.82
C PHE A 298 -20.24 -4.35 1.05
N SER A 299 -20.12 -3.91 2.31
CA SER A 299 -20.00 -2.48 2.65
C SER A 299 -18.72 -1.89 2.05
N TYR A 300 -17.61 -2.63 2.06
CA TYR A 300 -16.38 -2.22 1.37
C TYR A 300 -16.57 -2.10 -0.14
N ILE A 301 -17.25 -3.05 -0.78
CA ILE A 301 -17.57 -2.95 -2.21
C ILE A 301 -18.44 -1.72 -2.48
N CYS A 302 -19.42 -1.42 -1.61
CA CYS A 302 -20.25 -0.23 -1.74
C CYS A 302 -19.45 1.06 -1.61
N SER A 303 -18.51 1.16 -0.67
CA SER A 303 -17.62 2.32 -0.56
C SER A 303 -16.67 2.43 -1.75
N LEU A 304 -16.17 1.30 -2.26
CA LEU A 304 -15.28 1.25 -3.41
C LEU A 304 -15.93 1.73 -4.71
N VAL A 305 -17.21 1.41 -4.94
CA VAL A 305 -17.94 1.85 -6.14
C VAL A 305 -18.70 3.15 -5.94
N MET A 306 -18.46 3.83 -4.82
CA MET A 306 -19.10 5.09 -4.48
C MET A 306 -18.50 6.21 -5.35
N GLY A 307 -19.11 6.45 -6.52
CA GLY A 307 -18.66 7.49 -7.47
C GLY A 307 -19.64 7.82 -8.60
N PRO A 308 -19.34 8.81 -9.49
CA PRO A 308 -20.24 9.46 -10.45
C PRO A 308 -20.95 8.48 -11.38
N SER A 309 -20.22 7.44 -11.80
CA SER A 309 -20.75 6.36 -12.63
C SER A 309 -21.97 5.68 -11.99
N MET A 310 -21.95 5.53 -10.66
CA MET A 310 -23.05 4.99 -9.87
C MET A 310 -24.02 6.07 -9.36
N GLU A 311 -23.69 7.37 -9.45
CA GLU A 311 -24.54 8.51 -9.08
C GLU A 311 -25.56 8.90 -10.15
N ASP A 312 -25.19 8.82 -11.43
CA ASP A 312 -26.08 9.10 -12.55
C ASP A 312 -27.33 8.18 -12.56
N MET A 313 -27.29 7.12 -11.76
CA MET A 313 -28.34 6.11 -11.59
C MET A 313 -29.28 6.39 -10.42
N ASN A 314 -29.16 7.55 -9.74
CA ASN A 314 -30.01 7.90 -8.60
C ASN A 314 -31.49 8.13 -8.97
N SER A 315 -31.82 8.16 -10.26
CA SER A 315 -33.21 8.18 -10.73
C SER A 315 -33.82 6.79 -10.96
N TYR A 316 -33.04 5.71 -10.79
CA TYR A 316 -33.52 4.36 -11.08
C TYR A 316 -34.35 3.83 -9.92
N THR A 317 -35.44 3.13 -10.24
CA THR A 317 -36.43 2.68 -9.25
C THR A 317 -36.68 1.19 -9.36
N PHE A 318 -37.14 0.62 -8.24
CA PHE A 318 -37.89 -0.62 -8.22
C PHE A 318 -39.19 -0.49 -9.03
N VAL A 319 -39.80 -1.63 -9.35
CA VAL A 319 -41.11 -1.70 -10.03
C VAL A 319 -42.22 -1.05 -9.19
N ASP A 320 -42.07 -1.01 -7.86
CA ASP A 320 -43.00 -0.35 -6.93
C ASP A 320 -42.80 1.18 -6.81
N GLY A 321 -41.83 1.75 -7.54
CA GLY A 321 -41.55 3.18 -7.58
C GLY A 321 -40.56 3.68 -6.52
N ARG A 322 -40.07 2.83 -5.60
CA ARG A 322 -39.00 3.21 -4.67
C ARG A 322 -37.67 3.40 -5.40
N VAL A 323 -36.90 4.43 -5.04
CA VAL A 323 -35.57 4.68 -5.63
C VAL A 323 -34.57 3.65 -5.14
N LEU A 324 -33.74 3.13 -6.04
CA LEU A 324 -32.65 2.21 -5.74
C LEU A 324 -31.52 2.96 -5.02
N SER A 325 -31.21 2.57 -3.79
CA SER A 325 -30.01 3.05 -3.09
C SER A 325 -28.71 2.52 -3.73
N LEU A 326 -27.54 3.03 -3.30
CA LEU A 326 -26.26 2.48 -3.75
C LEU A 326 -26.13 0.99 -3.39
N GLU A 327 -26.47 0.62 -2.17
CA GLU A 327 -26.46 -0.77 -1.71
C GLU A 327 -27.39 -1.65 -2.55
N ASP A 328 -28.60 -1.16 -2.91
CA ASP A 328 -29.51 -1.90 -3.77
C ASP A 328 -28.92 -2.12 -5.18
N ARG A 329 -28.26 -1.09 -5.75
CA ARG A 329 -27.60 -1.17 -7.07
C ARG A 329 -26.44 -2.18 -7.06
N VAL A 330 -25.60 -2.15 -6.01
CA VAL A 330 -24.50 -3.11 -5.83
C VAL A 330 -25.06 -4.53 -5.68
N ALA A 331 -26.11 -4.71 -4.88
CA ALA A 331 -26.77 -6.00 -4.73
C ALA A 331 -27.34 -6.53 -6.05
N VAL A 332 -28.00 -5.69 -6.86
CA VAL A 332 -28.50 -6.05 -8.19
C VAL A 332 -27.36 -6.52 -9.10
N ALA A 333 -26.26 -5.76 -9.16
CA ALA A 333 -25.11 -6.11 -9.99
C ALA A 333 -24.46 -7.43 -9.56
N LEU A 334 -24.22 -7.61 -8.25
CA LEU A 334 -23.65 -8.84 -7.70
C LEU A 334 -24.56 -10.04 -7.96
N ARG A 335 -25.88 -9.91 -7.78
CA ARG A 335 -26.86 -10.95 -8.10
C ARG A 335 -26.77 -11.40 -9.55
N ARG A 336 -26.56 -10.46 -10.47
CA ARG A 336 -26.35 -10.78 -11.89
C ARG A 336 -25.02 -11.48 -12.14
N LEU A 337 -23.92 -11.01 -11.57
CA LEU A 337 -22.60 -11.64 -11.75
C LEU A 337 -22.50 -13.05 -11.14
N GLN A 338 -23.27 -13.32 -10.08
CA GLN A 338 -23.25 -14.59 -9.37
C GLN A 338 -24.27 -15.61 -9.87
N SER A 339 -25.12 -15.23 -10.82
CA SER A 339 -26.18 -16.08 -11.37
C SER A 339 -25.85 -16.54 -12.79
N SER A 340 -26.38 -17.70 -13.16
CA SER A 340 -26.44 -18.18 -14.54
C SER A 340 -27.86 -18.10 -15.12
N GLU A 341 -28.80 -17.53 -14.37
CA GLU A 341 -30.20 -17.37 -14.80
C GLU A 341 -30.33 -16.25 -15.86
N PRO A 342 -31.37 -16.31 -16.71
CA PRO A 342 -31.71 -15.20 -17.61
C PRO A 342 -31.97 -13.91 -16.84
N THR A 343 -31.60 -12.76 -17.42
CA THR A 343 -31.79 -11.44 -16.80
C THR A 343 -33.24 -11.19 -16.36
N GLU A 344 -34.22 -11.69 -17.13
CA GLU A 344 -35.66 -11.62 -16.84
C GLU A 344 -36.04 -12.28 -15.49
N SER A 345 -35.44 -13.43 -15.18
CA SER A 345 -35.65 -14.16 -13.91
C SER A 345 -35.11 -13.33 -12.75
N ILE A 346 -33.90 -12.79 -12.92
CA ILE A 346 -33.24 -11.96 -11.91
C ILE A 346 -34.04 -10.68 -11.68
N ALA A 347 -34.47 -10.01 -12.75
CA ALA A 347 -35.33 -8.83 -12.74
C ALA A 347 -36.61 -9.04 -11.95
N SER A 348 -37.31 -10.15 -12.23
CA SER A 348 -38.53 -10.53 -11.51
C SER A 348 -38.26 -10.82 -10.03
N SER A 349 -37.14 -11.47 -9.70
CA SER A 349 -36.79 -11.83 -8.32
C SER A 349 -36.40 -10.64 -7.44
N VAL A 350 -35.76 -9.62 -8.04
CA VAL A 350 -35.28 -8.42 -7.33
C VAL A 350 -36.33 -7.29 -7.38
N GLY A 351 -37.30 -7.36 -8.29
CA GLY A 351 -38.35 -6.34 -8.44
C GLY A 351 -37.86 -5.09 -9.19
N VAL A 352 -37.00 -5.27 -10.19
CA VAL A 352 -36.39 -4.19 -10.98
C VAL A 352 -36.53 -4.51 -12.47
N ASN A 353 -36.71 -3.51 -13.32
CA ASN A 353 -36.81 -3.71 -14.78
C ASN A 353 -35.51 -4.29 -15.36
N GLU A 354 -35.62 -5.15 -16.37
CA GLU A 354 -34.48 -5.82 -17.01
C GLU A 354 -33.42 -4.83 -17.51
N SER A 355 -33.84 -3.74 -18.16
CA SER A 355 -32.95 -2.69 -18.66
C SER A 355 -32.12 -2.02 -17.54
N ILE A 356 -32.71 -1.84 -16.36
CA ILE A 356 -32.02 -1.27 -15.20
C ILE A 356 -30.96 -2.25 -14.70
N ILE A 357 -31.26 -3.55 -14.62
CA ILE A 357 -30.26 -4.55 -14.23
C ILE A 357 -29.06 -4.53 -15.18
N LEU A 358 -29.32 -4.48 -16.49
CA LEU A 358 -28.26 -4.45 -17.50
C LEU A 358 -27.33 -3.24 -17.29
N LEU A 359 -27.91 -2.04 -17.20
CA LEU A 359 -27.19 -0.78 -17.02
C LEU A 359 -26.43 -0.73 -15.69
N VAL A 360 -27.09 -1.09 -14.58
CA VAL A 360 -26.49 -1.07 -13.23
C VAL A 360 -25.28 -1.98 -13.17
N THR A 361 -25.38 -3.18 -13.74
CA THR A 361 -24.26 -4.12 -13.73
C THR A 361 -23.11 -3.64 -14.61
N GLU A 362 -23.39 -3.05 -15.77
CA GLU A 362 -22.35 -2.51 -16.66
C GLU A 362 -21.56 -1.41 -15.96
N ARG A 363 -22.26 -0.43 -15.36
CA ARG A 363 -21.64 0.66 -14.59
C ARG A 363 -20.89 0.16 -13.37
N PHE A 364 -21.46 -0.81 -12.65
CA PHE A 364 -20.78 -1.45 -11.52
C PHE A 364 -19.48 -2.13 -11.95
N VAL A 365 -19.50 -2.91 -13.03
CA VAL A 365 -18.32 -3.60 -13.57
C VAL A 365 -17.25 -2.60 -14.01
N ASP A 366 -17.61 -1.53 -14.72
CA ASP A 366 -16.68 -0.46 -15.10
C ASP A 366 -16.04 0.18 -13.85
N THR A 367 -16.85 0.47 -12.83
CA THR A 367 -16.36 1.12 -11.61
C THR A 367 -15.42 0.21 -10.82
N VAL A 368 -15.75 -1.09 -10.67
CA VAL A 368 -14.86 -2.08 -10.05
C VAL A 368 -13.57 -2.26 -10.88
N TRP A 369 -13.68 -2.24 -12.21
CA TRP A 369 -12.54 -2.28 -13.11
C TRP A 369 -11.61 -1.05 -12.97
N GLU A 370 -12.10 0.08 -12.50
CA GLU A 370 -11.25 1.25 -12.30
C GLU A 370 -10.72 1.32 -10.86
N GLN A 371 -11.60 1.18 -9.87
CA GLN A 371 -11.27 1.47 -8.48
C GLN A 371 -10.58 0.30 -7.74
N ALA A 372 -10.74 -0.94 -8.21
CA ALA A 372 -10.24 -2.11 -7.49
C ALA A 372 -8.89 -2.66 -8.00
N ASP A 373 -8.11 -1.87 -8.75
CA ASP A 373 -6.90 -2.36 -9.43
C ASP A 373 -5.82 -2.88 -8.47
N HIS A 374 -5.66 -2.22 -7.31
CA HIS A 374 -4.73 -2.59 -6.24
C HIS A 374 -5.04 -3.96 -5.61
N HIS A 375 -6.26 -4.48 -5.75
CA HIS A 375 -6.57 -5.83 -5.26
C HIS A 375 -5.94 -6.93 -6.12
N SER A 376 -5.56 -6.64 -7.36
CA SER A 376 -4.94 -7.59 -8.30
C SER A 376 -3.47 -7.29 -8.61
N SER A 377 -2.81 -6.43 -7.83
CA SER A 377 -1.42 -6.07 -8.05
C SER A 377 -0.45 -7.21 -7.70
N TRP A 378 0.70 -7.21 -8.37
CA TRP A 378 1.84 -8.01 -7.98
C TRP A 378 2.33 -7.58 -6.59
N PRO A 379 2.68 -8.52 -5.68
CA PRO A 379 3.09 -8.19 -4.31
C PRO A 379 4.38 -7.38 -4.26
N ASP A 380 4.50 -6.50 -3.25
CA ASP A 380 5.76 -5.85 -2.92
C ASP A 380 6.77 -6.83 -2.29
N SER A 381 7.99 -6.39 -1.97
CA SER A 381 9.02 -7.28 -1.41
C SER A 381 8.62 -7.90 -0.06
N SER A 382 7.93 -7.14 0.80
CA SER A 382 7.49 -7.62 2.11
C SER A 382 6.34 -8.62 1.99
N GLU A 383 5.38 -8.35 1.11
CA GLU A 383 4.31 -9.27 0.78
C GLU A 383 4.84 -10.55 0.11
N MET A 384 5.81 -10.41 -0.79
CA MET A 384 6.44 -11.54 -1.45
C MET A 384 7.15 -12.46 -0.46
N ASP A 385 7.85 -11.91 0.54
CA ASP A 385 8.46 -12.70 1.61
C ASP A 385 7.43 -13.48 2.43
N LYS A 386 6.25 -12.89 2.69
CA LYS A 386 5.14 -13.60 3.34
C LYS A 386 4.61 -14.73 2.47
N ILE A 387 4.42 -14.49 1.17
CA ILE A 387 3.97 -15.51 0.21
C ILE A 387 4.95 -16.68 0.16
N LYS A 388 6.25 -16.39 -0.03
CA LYS A 388 7.31 -17.41 -0.03
C LYS A 388 7.33 -18.21 1.27
N SER A 389 7.23 -17.55 2.43
CA SER A 389 7.19 -18.21 3.73
C SER A 389 6.01 -19.17 3.86
N LYS A 390 4.86 -18.86 3.26
CA LYS A 390 3.68 -19.74 3.31
C LYS A 390 3.80 -20.93 2.35
N PHE A 391 4.30 -20.74 1.14
CA PHE A 391 4.62 -21.85 0.24
C PHE A 391 5.65 -22.80 0.86
N ASP A 392 6.64 -22.25 1.53
CA ASP A 392 7.63 -23.01 2.27
C ASP A 392 6.99 -23.81 3.42
N LYS A 393 6.22 -23.16 4.30
CA LYS A 393 5.57 -23.86 5.43
C LYS A 393 4.57 -24.93 5.01
N ILE A 394 3.75 -24.68 3.97
CA ILE A 394 2.64 -25.57 3.59
C ILE A 394 3.11 -26.69 2.66
N HIS A 395 4.01 -26.37 1.72
CA HIS A 395 4.40 -27.28 0.65
C HIS A 395 5.89 -27.58 0.62
N ASN A 396 6.69 -26.99 1.51
CA ASN A 396 8.16 -27.06 1.53
C ASN A 396 8.74 -26.62 0.18
N MET A 397 8.13 -25.58 -0.40
CA MET A 397 8.49 -24.96 -1.67
C MET A 397 9.18 -23.61 -1.43
N HIS A 398 10.46 -23.67 -1.03
CA HIS A 398 11.27 -22.49 -0.75
C HIS A 398 11.38 -21.59 -1.98
N ASN A 399 11.36 -20.26 -1.78
CA ASN A 399 11.42 -19.25 -2.85
C ASN A 399 10.31 -19.29 -3.92
N CYS A 400 9.28 -20.13 -3.73
CA CYS A 400 8.12 -20.16 -4.62
C CYS A 400 7.22 -18.95 -4.37
N CYS A 401 6.90 -18.22 -5.43
CA CYS A 401 6.17 -16.95 -5.39
C CYS A 401 4.71 -17.05 -5.86
N GLY A 402 4.30 -18.21 -6.36
CA GLY A 402 2.96 -18.40 -6.91
C GLY A 402 2.85 -19.59 -7.86
N VAL A 403 1.61 -19.91 -8.21
CA VAL A 403 1.25 -20.94 -9.18
C VAL A 403 0.60 -20.28 -10.38
N ILE A 404 1.17 -20.45 -11.56
CA ILE A 404 0.56 -19.99 -12.82
C ILE A 404 -0.31 -21.09 -13.43
N CYS A 405 -1.52 -20.73 -13.86
CA CYS A 405 -2.43 -21.64 -14.53
C CYS A 405 -3.26 -20.93 -15.60
N THR A 406 -3.82 -21.71 -16.52
CA THR A 406 -4.77 -21.20 -17.52
C THR A 406 -6.17 -21.77 -17.29
N ARG A 407 -7.18 -21.04 -17.75
CA ARG A 407 -8.58 -21.51 -17.76
C ARG A 407 -9.29 -21.05 -19.02
N HIS A 408 -10.05 -21.94 -19.64
CA HIS A 408 -10.97 -21.56 -20.71
C HIS A 408 -12.23 -20.91 -20.14
N ILE A 409 -12.55 -19.72 -20.65
CA ILE A 409 -13.84 -19.05 -20.49
C ILE A 409 -14.60 -19.22 -21.80
N PRO A 410 -15.71 -19.98 -21.83
CA PRO A 410 -16.48 -20.20 -23.05
C PRO A 410 -17.10 -18.89 -23.55
N PHE A 411 -17.47 -18.84 -24.83
CA PHE A 411 -18.28 -17.78 -25.42
C PHE A 411 -19.62 -18.35 -25.91
N GLY A 412 -20.61 -17.47 -26.09
CA GLY A 412 -21.90 -17.82 -26.66
C GLY A 412 -21.87 -18.01 -28.17
N PRO A 413 -22.88 -18.69 -28.73
CA PRO A 413 -22.95 -19.01 -30.17
C PRO A 413 -23.09 -17.80 -31.10
N ASN A 414 -23.29 -16.59 -30.57
CA ASN A 414 -23.49 -15.37 -31.36
C ASN A 414 -22.20 -14.62 -31.73
N TRP A 415 -21.03 -15.08 -31.30
CA TRP A 415 -19.75 -14.49 -31.67
C TRP A 415 -19.09 -15.28 -32.78
N ASP A 416 -19.38 -14.82 -34.01
CA ASP A 416 -18.95 -15.36 -35.30
C ASP A 416 -19.42 -16.79 -35.64
N HIS A 417 -19.84 -16.96 -36.89
CA HIS A 417 -20.44 -18.19 -37.43
C HIS A 417 -19.46 -19.39 -37.52
N GLU A 418 -18.31 -19.33 -36.86
CA GLU A 418 -17.33 -20.41 -36.80
C GLU A 418 -17.07 -20.83 -35.35
N LYS A 419 -17.85 -21.83 -34.89
CA LYS A 419 -17.61 -22.72 -33.74
C LYS A 419 -17.31 -22.05 -32.39
N ASN A 420 -18.21 -22.21 -31.41
CA ASN A 420 -17.99 -22.11 -29.95
C ASN A 420 -16.57 -21.68 -29.53
N GLY A 421 -16.28 -20.38 -29.64
CA GLY A 421 -15.00 -19.84 -29.24
C GLY A 421 -14.86 -19.90 -27.72
N SER A 422 -13.64 -20.02 -27.23
CA SER A 422 -13.33 -19.72 -25.83
C SER A 422 -12.11 -18.82 -25.80
N THR A 423 -12.01 -18.00 -24.77
CA THR A 423 -10.74 -17.32 -24.46
C THR A 423 -10.05 -17.98 -23.29
N LEU A 424 -8.73 -17.91 -23.30
CA LEU A 424 -7.90 -18.34 -22.18
C LEU A 424 -7.64 -17.15 -21.26
N ILE A 425 -7.93 -17.34 -19.98
CA ILE A 425 -7.40 -16.49 -18.91
C ILE A 425 -6.17 -17.17 -18.31
N GLN A 426 -5.06 -16.44 -18.19
CA GLN A 426 -3.87 -16.83 -17.45
C GLN A 426 -3.90 -16.11 -16.11
N VAL A 427 -3.71 -16.84 -15.01
CA VAL A 427 -3.64 -16.25 -13.67
C VAL A 427 -2.43 -16.79 -12.91
N VAL A 428 -1.79 -15.92 -12.12
CA VAL A 428 -0.86 -16.32 -11.07
C VAL A 428 -1.59 -16.27 -9.74
N VAL A 429 -1.58 -17.38 -9.01
CA VAL A 429 -2.31 -17.57 -7.75
C VAL A 429 -1.33 -17.73 -6.60
N ASP A 430 -1.58 -17.03 -5.50
CA ASP A 430 -0.81 -17.17 -4.26
C ASP A 430 -1.33 -18.33 -3.37
N PRO A 431 -0.70 -18.64 -2.22
CA PRO A 431 -1.11 -19.75 -1.38
C PRO A 431 -2.46 -19.50 -0.68
N GLU A 432 -2.94 -18.25 -0.65
CA GLU A 432 -4.24 -17.85 -0.10
C GLU A 432 -5.33 -17.79 -1.16
N MET A 433 -5.06 -18.29 -2.37
CA MET A 433 -6.02 -18.32 -3.49
C MET A 433 -6.31 -16.95 -4.11
N ARG A 434 -5.45 -15.94 -3.88
CA ARG A 434 -5.58 -14.60 -4.50
C ARG A 434 -4.95 -14.59 -5.88
N PHE A 435 -5.56 -13.86 -6.81
CA PHE A 435 -5.02 -13.65 -8.15
C PHE A 435 -4.05 -12.45 -8.16
N ARG A 436 -2.77 -12.70 -8.41
CA ARG A 436 -1.67 -11.70 -8.34
C ARG A 436 -1.24 -11.16 -9.70
N ASN A 437 -1.57 -11.89 -10.76
CA ASN A 437 -1.40 -11.45 -12.13
C ASN A 437 -2.51 -12.09 -12.95
N ILE A 438 -3.15 -11.32 -13.83
CA ILE A 438 -4.24 -11.78 -14.69
C ILE A 438 -3.92 -11.29 -16.10
N TRP A 439 -3.99 -12.20 -17.07
CA TRP A 439 -3.84 -11.86 -18.48
C TRP A 439 -4.91 -12.59 -19.30
N LEU A 440 -5.57 -11.87 -20.20
CA LEU A 440 -6.63 -12.41 -21.04
C LEU A 440 -6.14 -12.57 -22.47
N GLY A 441 -6.32 -13.76 -23.03
CA GLY A 441 -5.96 -14.06 -24.41
C GLY A 441 -6.95 -13.56 -25.44
N SER A 442 -6.49 -13.51 -26.68
CA SER A 442 -7.38 -13.48 -27.85
C SER A 442 -7.93 -14.88 -28.13
N ALA A 443 -9.06 -14.95 -28.85
CA ALA A 443 -9.66 -16.23 -29.24
C ALA A 443 -8.66 -17.10 -30.03
N GLY A 444 -8.60 -18.39 -29.70
CA GLY A 444 -7.74 -19.37 -30.38
C GLY A 444 -6.26 -19.36 -29.96
N MET A 445 -5.86 -18.53 -28.99
CA MET A 445 -4.51 -18.61 -28.42
C MET A 445 -4.27 -19.95 -27.71
N THR A 446 -3.04 -20.43 -27.78
CA THR A 446 -2.54 -21.54 -26.96
C THR A 446 -1.92 -21.01 -25.67
N GLN A 447 -1.78 -21.87 -24.65
CA GLN A 447 -1.14 -21.53 -23.38
C GLN A 447 0.28 -20.92 -23.57
N SER A 448 1.09 -21.47 -24.48
CA SER A 448 2.42 -20.94 -24.76
C SER A 448 2.37 -19.55 -25.41
N SER A 449 1.51 -19.35 -26.41
CA SER A 449 1.37 -18.03 -27.05
C SER A 449 0.85 -16.96 -26.09
N LEU A 450 -0.05 -17.36 -25.17
CA LEU A 450 -0.59 -16.48 -24.14
C LEU A 450 0.49 -16.04 -23.14
N LEU A 451 1.35 -16.97 -22.71
CA LEU A 451 2.46 -16.66 -21.82
C LEU A 451 3.37 -15.60 -22.44
N HIS A 452 3.81 -15.80 -23.69
CA HIS A 452 4.73 -14.87 -24.36
C HIS A 452 4.12 -13.47 -24.61
N ASP A 453 2.80 -13.39 -24.78
CA ASP A 453 2.10 -12.12 -24.89
C ASP A 453 1.90 -11.41 -23.54
N SER A 454 1.89 -12.16 -22.44
CA SER A 454 1.60 -11.62 -21.11
C SER A 454 2.60 -10.58 -20.61
N ALA A 455 2.09 -9.58 -19.87
CA ALA A 455 2.92 -8.61 -19.16
C ALA A 455 3.91 -9.28 -18.20
N LEU A 456 3.48 -10.35 -17.53
CA LEU A 456 4.32 -11.17 -16.64
C LEU A 456 5.60 -11.66 -17.34
N PHE A 457 5.47 -12.27 -18.52
CA PHE A 457 6.63 -12.77 -19.27
C PHE A 457 7.57 -11.63 -19.68
N LYS A 458 7.01 -10.52 -20.18
CA LYS A 458 7.78 -9.35 -20.61
C LYS A 458 8.55 -8.72 -19.44
N GLU A 459 7.96 -8.63 -18.26
CA GLU A 459 8.60 -8.07 -17.06
C GLU A 459 9.63 -9.03 -16.44
N CYS A 460 9.35 -10.34 -16.41
CA CYS A 460 10.34 -11.33 -15.97
C CYS A 460 11.56 -11.32 -16.89
N VAL A 461 11.39 -11.36 -18.21
CA VAL A 461 12.52 -11.34 -19.16
C VAL A 461 13.40 -10.08 -18.99
N LYS A 462 12.82 -8.94 -18.61
CA LYS A 462 13.57 -7.71 -18.30
C LYS A 462 14.32 -7.77 -16.96
N GLY A 463 13.93 -8.68 -16.06
CA GLY A 463 14.47 -8.77 -14.71
C GLY A 463 13.77 -7.88 -13.68
N ASP A 464 12.58 -7.36 -14.01
CA ASP A 464 11.80 -6.43 -13.17
C ASP A 464 10.87 -7.16 -12.18
N LEU A 465 10.53 -8.42 -12.47
CA LEU A 465 9.76 -9.31 -11.60
C LEU A 465 10.57 -10.55 -11.21
N LEU A 466 10.23 -11.12 -10.05
CA LEU A 466 10.91 -12.28 -9.47
C LEU A 466 12.41 -12.04 -9.27
N ASN A 467 12.78 -10.82 -8.86
CA ASN A 467 14.16 -10.36 -8.66
C ASN A 467 14.53 -10.21 -7.16
N GLY A 468 13.74 -10.79 -6.26
CA GLY A 468 14.01 -10.73 -4.82
C GLY A 468 15.07 -11.71 -4.34
N SER A 469 14.91 -12.18 -3.09
CA SER A 469 15.93 -12.96 -2.39
C SER A 469 16.31 -14.26 -3.11
N LYS A 470 17.59 -14.61 -3.07
CA LYS A 470 18.08 -15.88 -3.59
C LYS A 470 18.24 -16.92 -2.46
N LEU A 471 17.90 -18.16 -2.77
CA LEU A 471 18.04 -19.31 -1.89
C LEU A 471 19.39 -19.95 -2.13
N ASN A 472 20.19 -20.08 -1.07
CA ASN A 472 21.43 -20.87 -1.11
C ASN A 472 21.09 -22.37 -1.09
N THR A 473 21.23 -23.03 -2.23
CA THR A 473 20.86 -24.45 -2.39
C THR A 473 22.02 -25.42 -2.15
N ALA A 474 23.25 -24.92 -2.00
CA ALA A 474 24.45 -25.75 -1.88
C ALA A 474 25.55 -25.15 -0.97
N LEU A 475 26.51 -25.99 -0.58
CA LEU A 475 27.75 -25.63 0.13
C LEU A 475 28.76 -24.87 -0.77
N ASP A 476 28.58 -24.90 -2.10
CA ASP A 476 29.49 -24.29 -3.08
C ASP A 476 29.12 -22.84 -3.45
N GLY A 477 28.07 -22.28 -2.83
CA GLY A 477 27.59 -20.91 -3.08
C GLY A 477 26.62 -20.77 -4.25
N SER A 478 26.11 -21.87 -4.81
CA SER A 478 25.08 -21.83 -5.86
C SER A 478 23.71 -21.37 -5.33
N GLU A 479 23.08 -20.46 -6.06
CA GLU A 479 21.87 -19.74 -5.65
C GLU A 479 20.69 -19.98 -6.63
N VAL A 480 19.49 -20.18 -6.09
CA VAL A 480 18.23 -20.22 -6.87
C VAL A 480 17.38 -19.01 -6.50
N GLY A 481 17.10 -18.14 -7.48
CA GLY A 481 16.25 -16.97 -7.26
C GLY A 481 14.78 -17.31 -7.10
N GLU A 482 13.96 -16.27 -6.98
CA GLU A 482 12.49 -16.41 -6.94
C GLU A 482 11.95 -17.07 -8.21
N TYR A 483 10.93 -17.91 -8.05
CA TYR A 483 10.28 -18.59 -9.17
C TYR A 483 8.78 -18.79 -8.91
N ILE A 484 8.03 -19.00 -9.97
CA ILE A 484 6.66 -19.53 -9.93
C ILE A 484 6.62 -20.93 -10.53
N ILE A 485 5.57 -21.69 -10.23
CA ILE A 485 5.38 -23.02 -10.81
C ILE A 485 4.18 -23.06 -11.76
N GLY A 486 4.32 -23.80 -12.86
CA GLY A 486 3.25 -24.04 -13.83
C GLY A 486 3.08 -25.51 -14.13
N ASP A 487 1.96 -25.87 -14.77
CA ASP A 487 1.78 -27.22 -15.30
C ASP A 487 2.74 -27.53 -16.46
N ALA A 488 2.74 -28.78 -16.92
CA ALA A 488 3.61 -29.25 -17.99
C ALA A 488 3.36 -28.58 -19.36
N GLY A 489 2.23 -27.88 -19.55
CA GLY A 489 1.94 -27.15 -20.78
C GLY A 489 2.74 -25.85 -20.93
N TYR A 490 3.43 -25.40 -19.87
CA TYR A 490 4.31 -24.25 -19.91
C TYR A 490 5.76 -24.63 -20.30
N PRO A 491 6.52 -23.70 -20.92
CA PRO A 491 7.95 -23.90 -21.10
C PRO A 491 8.67 -23.83 -19.75
N LEU A 492 9.74 -24.63 -19.60
CA LEU A 492 10.65 -24.52 -18.46
C LEU A 492 11.54 -23.29 -18.62
N LEU A 493 11.46 -22.34 -17.69
CA LEU A 493 12.25 -21.10 -17.66
C LEU A 493 12.90 -20.91 -16.29
N PRO A 494 13.95 -20.08 -16.15
CA PRO A 494 14.65 -19.91 -14.86
C PRO A 494 13.77 -19.38 -13.72
N TRP A 495 12.64 -18.78 -14.06
CA TRP A 495 11.65 -18.22 -13.14
C TRP A 495 10.27 -18.93 -13.23
N LEU A 496 10.11 -19.90 -14.14
CA LEU A 496 8.88 -20.68 -14.31
C LEU A 496 9.22 -22.17 -14.36
N LEU A 497 9.02 -22.86 -13.24
CA LEU A 497 9.37 -24.27 -13.09
C LEU A 497 8.17 -25.18 -13.36
N THR A 498 8.39 -26.19 -14.20
CA THR A 498 7.40 -27.21 -14.58
C THR A 498 7.79 -28.58 -14.04
N PRO A 499 6.83 -29.51 -13.86
CA PRO A 499 7.15 -30.84 -13.34
C PRO A 499 8.05 -31.62 -14.32
N TYR A 500 8.72 -32.65 -13.80
CA TYR A 500 9.44 -33.61 -14.64
C TYR A 500 8.44 -34.56 -15.31
N GLU A 501 8.61 -34.82 -16.61
CA GLU A 501 7.73 -35.69 -17.43
C GLU A 501 8.41 -37.00 -17.87
N GLU A 502 9.60 -37.31 -17.33
CA GLU A 502 10.33 -38.53 -17.65
C GLU A 502 9.61 -39.78 -17.08
N GLU A 503 9.70 -40.92 -17.79
CA GLU A 503 9.04 -42.17 -17.37
C GLU A 503 9.63 -42.76 -16.07
N GLU A 504 10.96 -42.66 -15.90
CA GLU A 504 11.67 -43.12 -14.71
C GLU A 504 12.29 -41.92 -13.97
N LEU A 505 11.65 -41.51 -12.86
CA LEU A 505 12.09 -40.39 -12.05
C LEU A 505 12.99 -40.84 -10.91
N SER A 506 14.18 -40.24 -10.81
CA SER A 506 15.01 -40.33 -9.60
C SER A 506 14.31 -39.72 -8.38
N ASP A 507 14.66 -40.16 -7.17
CA ASP A 507 14.00 -39.75 -5.92
C ASP A 507 13.80 -38.24 -5.75
N PHE A 508 14.81 -37.43 -6.08
CA PHE A 508 14.72 -35.97 -5.95
C PHE A 508 13.72 -35.33 -6.94
N LYS A 509 13.60 -35.88 -8.15
CA LYS A 509 12.62 -35.45 -9.16
C LYS A 509 11.20 -35.82 -8.74
N THR A 510 11.04 -37.03 -8.20
CA THR A 510 9.76 -37.51 -7.64
C THR A 510 9.31 -36.63 -6.48
N GLU A 511 10.21 -36.27 -5.56
CA GLU A 511 9.91 -35.38 -4.44
C GLU A 511 9.53 -33.97 -4.93
N PHE A 512 10.24 -33.42 -5.92
CA PHE A 512 9.85 -32.15 -6.53
C PHE A 512 8.45 -32.20 -7.13
N ASN A 513 8.13 -33.20 -7.96
CA ASN A 513 6.81 -33.36 -8.56
C ASN A 513 5.70 -33.51 -7.50
N ARG A 514 5.98 -34.21 -6.39
CA ARG A 514 5.05 -34.36 -5.27
C ARG A 514 4.73 -32.99 -4.63
N ARG A 515 5.74 -32.17 -4.35
CA ARG A 515 5.57 -30.83 -3.77
C ARG A 515 4.93 -29.85 -4.75
N HIS A 516 5.36 -29.87 -6.01
CA HIS A 516 4.78 -29.10 -7.11
C HIS A 516 3.27 -29.38 -7.26
N SER A 517 2.87 -30.65 -7.28
CA SER A 517 1.47 -31.05 -7.36
C SER A 517 0.67 -30.60 -6.13
N ALA A 518 1.26 -30.70 -4.94
CA ALA A 518 0.62 -30.22 -3.71
C ALA A 518 0.40 -28.69 -3.75
N ALA A 519 1.41 -27.93 -4.15
CA ALA A 519 1.33 -26.48 -4.26
C ALA A 519 0.31 -26.03 -5.33
N THR A 520 0.26 -26.72 -6.47
CA THR A 520 -0.70 -26.43 -7.56
C THR A 520 -2.17 -26.55 -7.11
N THR A 521 -2.43 -27.29 -6.02
CA THR A 521 -3.78 -27.43 -5.46
C THR A 521 -4.39 -26.09 -5.02
N CYS A 522 -3.59 -25.09 -4.59
CA CYS A 522 -4.14 -23.77 -4.23
C CYS A 522 -4.78 -23.08 -5.44
N ALA A 523 -4.16 -23.15 -6.62
CA ALA A 523 -4.69 -22.59 -7.86
C ALA A 523 -5.97 -23.30 -8.31
N LEU A 524 -6.02 -24.63 -8.19
CA LEU A 524 -7.23 -25.40 -8.50
C LEU A 524 -8.39 -25.02 -7.59
N LYS A 525 -8.15 -24.84 -6.29
CA LYS A 525 -9.16 -24.38 -5.32
C LYS A 525 -9.62 -22.95 -5.63
N ALA A 526 -8.69 -22.06 -5.96
CA ALA A 526 -8.99 -20.68 -6.33
C ALA A 526 -9.91 -20.62 -7.56
N LEU A 527 -9.56 -21.34 -8.63
CA LEU A 527 -10.37 -21.41 -9.85
C LEU A 527 -11.73 -22.09 -9.62
N ALA A 528 -11.81 -23.10 -8.75
CA ALA A 528 -13.07 -23.74 -8.40
C ALA A 528 -14.00 -22.79 -7.63
N ARG A 529 -13.47 -22.07 -6.62
CA ARG A 529 -14.19 -21.04 -5.86
C ARG A 529 -14.65 -19.91 -6.77
N PHE A 530 -13.77 -19.46 -7.66
CA PHE A 530 -14.06 -18.42 -8.66
C PHE A 530 -15.21 -18.84 -9.57
N LYS A 531 -15.16 -20.07 -10.11
CA LYS A 531 -16.22 -20.63 -10.96
C LYS A 531 -17.56 -20.78 -10.25
N ASP A 532 -17.54 -21.26 -9.01
CA ASP A 532 -18.77 -21.45 -8.23
C ASP A 532 -19.41 -20.11 -7.84
N THR A 533 -18.61 -19.07 -7.63
CA THR A 533 -19.08 -17.73 -7.24
C THR A 533 -19.58 -16.94 -8.44
N TRP A 534 -18.80 -16.84 -9.51
CA TRP A 534 -19.07 -15.98 -10.68
C TRP A 534 -19.66 -16.80 -11.82
N LYS A 535 -20.90 -17.24 -11.63
CA LYS A 535 -21.60 -18.14 -12.57
C LYS A 535 -21.88 -17.49 -13.92
N CYS A 536 -21.87 -16.16 -13.99
CA CYS A 536 -22.07 -15.44 -15.24
C CYS A 536 -21.00 -15.74 -16.31
N LEU A 537 -19.80 -16.15 -15.90
CA LEU A 537 -18.69 -16.51 -16.79
C LEU A 537 -18.79 -17.93 -17.37
N HIS A 538 -19.84 -18.68 -17.03
CA HIS A 538 -19.96 -20.11 -17.34
C HIS A 538 -21.30 -20.49 -17.98
N GLY A 539 -22.23 -19.56 -18.14
CA GLY A 539 -23.57 -19.81 -18.67
C GLY A 539 -23.64 -19.76 -20.20
N GLU A 540 -24.45 -20.62 -20.82
CA GLU A 540 -24.70 -20.60 -22.27
C GLU A 540 -25.65 -19.46 -22.69
N THR A 541 -26.32 -18.82 -21.74
CA THR A 541 -27.49 -17.98 -21.97
C THR A 541 -27.18 -16.48 -22.09
N TRP A 542 -26.04 -16.00 -21.58
CA TRP A 542 -25.77 -14.57 -21.50
C TRP A 542 -24.32 -14.22 -21.83
N TRP A 543 -24.16 -13.30 -22.78
CA TRP A 543 -22.89 -12.86 -23.30
C TRP A 543 -22.97 -11.39 -23.75
N PRO A 544 -22.02 -10.52 -23.38
CA PRO A 544 -22.00 -9.13 -23.84
C PRO A 544 -21.94 -9.03 -25.37
N ALA A 545 -22.25 -7.86 -25.94
CA ALA A 545 -22.17 -7.70 -27.40
C ALA A 545 -20.72 -7.72 -27.93
N ASN A 546 -19.72 -7.37 -27.12
CA ASN A 546 -18.33 -7.25 -27.52
C ASN A 546 -17.34 -7.83 -26.49
N LEU A 547 -16.10 -8.09 -26.95
CA LEU A 547 -15.02 -8.70 -26.16
C LEU A 547 -14.48 -7.77 -25.07
N GLU A 548 -14.56 -6.45 -25.26
CA GLU A 548 -14.08 -5.48 -24.29
C GLU A 548 -14.91 -5.52 -23.00
N THR A 549 -16.24 -5.48 -23.11
CA THR A 549 -17.15 -5.60 -21.97
C THR A 549 -16.96 -6.94 -21.24
N LEU A 550 -16.76 -8.03 -21.98
CA LEU A 550 -16.49 -9.33 -21.36
C LEU A 550 -15.15 -9.33 -20.60
N SER A 551 -14.12 -8.71 -21.18
CA SER A 551 -12.82 -8.54 -20.51
C SER A 551 -13.01 -7.79 -19.19
N LYS A 552 -13.75 -6.67 -19.22
CA LYS A 552 -14.05 -5.91 -18.00
C LYS A 552 -14.77 -6.73 -16.94
N ILE A 553 -15.77 -7.52 -17.33
CA ILE A 553 -16.50 -8.41 -16.42
C ILE A 553 -15.53 -9.44 -15.79
N ILE A 554 -14.67 -10.08 -16.58
CA ILE A 554 -13.74 -11.10 -16.11
C ILE A 554 -12.82 -10.53 -15.02
N TYR A 555 -12.16 -9.41 -15.28
CA TYR A 555 -11.25 -8.81 -14.29
C TYR A 555 -12.02 -8.22 -13.10
N ALA A 556 -13.21 -7.64 -13.30
CA ALA A 556 -14.04 -7.19 -12.17
C ALA A 556 -14.38 -8.36 -11.24
N CYS A 557 -14.78 -9.52 -11.79
CA CYS A 557 -14.98 -10.74 -11.01
C CYS A 557 -13.69 -11.19 -10.31
N CYS A 558 -12.53 -11.14 -10.97
CA CYS A 558 -11.24 -11.50 -10.36
C CYS A 558 -10.87 -10.58 -9.19
N ARG A 559 -11.15 -9.28 -9.30
CA ARG A 559 -10.88 -8.30 -8.24
C ARG A 559 -11.86 -8.45 -7.08
N LEU A 560 -13.14 -8.66 -7.36
CA LEU A 560 -14.14 -8.99 -6.33
C LEU A 560 -13.77 -10.28 -5.59
N HIS A 561 -13.27 -11.30 -6.29
CA HIS A 561 -12.74 -12.53 -5.66
C HIS A 561 -11.62 -12.21 -4.67
N ASN A 562 -10.66 -11.37 -5.05
CA ASN A 562 -9.58 -10.95 -4.15
C ASN A 562 -10.08 -10.12 -2.97
N ILE A 563 -11.01 -9.18 -3.19
CA ILE A 563 -11.63 -8.37 -2.10
C ILE A 563 -12.26 -9.28 -1.05
N VAL A 564 -13.00 -10.30 -1.48
CA VAL A 564 -13.64 -11.24 -0.55
C VAL A 564 -12.59 -11.96 0.31
N ILE A 565 -11.44 -12.33 -0.25
CA ILE A 565 -10.35 -12.99 0.48
C ILE A 565 -9.58 -12.00 1.37
N ASP A 566 -9.33 -10.78 0.91
CA ASP A 566 -8.61 -9.74 1.67
C ASP A 566 -9.33 -9.39 2.97
N MET A 567 -10.66 -9.41 2.94
CA MET A 567 -11.50 -9.02 4.08
C MET A 567 -11.86 -10.20 5.00
N GLU A 568 -11.59 -11.45 4.60
CA GLU A 568 -11.70 -12.66 5.43
C GLU A 568 -10.54 -12.76 6.46
N ASP A 569 -9.41 -12.09 6.20
CA ASP A 569 -8.30 -11.90 7.14
C ASP A 569 -8.44 -10.52 7.81
N ASP A 570 -8.71 -10.44 9.12
CA ASP A 570 -8.73 -9.17 9.88
C ASP A 570 -7.33 -8.47 9.97
N ALA A 571 -6.33 -8.93 9.20
CA ALA A 571 -4.92 -8.59 9.40
C ALA A 571 -4.23 -7.80 8.26
N ALA A 572 -4.90 -7.41 7.17
CA ALA A 572 -4.24 -6.60 6.14
C ALA A 572 -5.21 -5.79 5.25
N MET A 573 -5.62 -4.61 5.72
CA MET A 573 -6.07 -3.55 4.83
C MET A 573 -4.86 -3.10 4.00
N ARG A 574 -4.92 -3.25 2.67
CA ARG A 574 -3.80 -2.97 1.77
C ARG A 574 -3.70 -1.47 1.54
N SER A 575 -2.59 -0.84 1.91
CA SER A 575 -2.34 0.57 1.60
C SER A 575 -1.96 0.72 0.12
N THR A 576 -2.41 1.80 -0.50
CA THR A 576 -2.08 2.21 -1.88
C THR A 576 -0.63 2.71 -1.97
N LYS A 577 0.36 1.81 -1.79
CA LYS A 577 1.77 2.15 -2.01
C LYS A 577 2.08 2.30 -3.49
N TRP A 578 2.71 3.41 -3.84
CA TRP A 578 3.44 3.53 -5.09
C TRP A 578 4.69 2.64 -5.06
N ARG A 579 4.93 1.94 -6.18
CA ARG A 579 6.00 0.94 -6.35
C ARG A 579 7.39 1.56 -6.14
N ASN A 580 8.04 1.27 -5.01
CA ASN A 580 9.49 1.42 -4.89
C ASN A 580 10.16 0.10 -5.28
N TYR A 581 10.48 -0.03 -6.56
CA TYR A 581 11.33 -1.12 -7.04
C TYR A 581 12.72 -1.03 -6.40
N SER A 582 13.18 -2.14 -5.83
CA SER A 582 14.62 -2.39 -5.66
C SER A 582 15.34 -2.14 -6.99
N LYS A 583 16.45 -1.40 -6.97
CA LYS A 583 17.25 -1.05 -8.15
C LYS A 583 18.14 -2.19 -8.67
N GLU A 584 17.98 -3.41 -8.16
CA GLU A 584 18.72 -4.58 -8.63
C GLU A 584 17.94 -5.33 -9.71
N VAL A 585 18.40 -5.24 -10.95
CA VAL A 585 17.81 -5.92 -12.11
C VAL A 585 18.40 -7.33 -12.21
N ARG A 586 17.55 -8.37 -12.14
CA ARG A 586 17.98 -9.78 -12.26
C ARG A 586 18.21 -10.15 -13.73
N GLN A 587 19.41 -10.62 -14.09
CA GLN A 587 19.72 -11.02 -15.47
C GLN A 587 19.30 -12.47 -15.78
N LEU A 588 18.00 -12.68 -16.04
CA LEU A 588 17.43 -14.01 -16.27
C LEU A 588 17.93 -14.72 -17.54
N ALA A 589 18.41 -13.97 -18.55
CA ALA A 589 18.89 -14.54 -19.82
C ALA A 589 20.13 -15.46 -19.67
N ASN A 590 20.85 -15.35 -18.54
CA ASN A 590 22.07 -16.12 -18.28
C ASN A 590 21.84 -17.32 -17.35
N GLU A 591 20.62 -17.52 -16.85
CA GLU A 591 20.30 -18.58 -15.90
C GLU A 591 19.85 -19.85 -16.64
N ASP A 592 20.33 -21.01 -16.16
CA ASP A 592 19.99 -22.33 -16.70
C ASP A 592 18.79 -22.90 -15.94
N ALA A 593 17.63 -22.94 -16.60
CA ALA A 593 16.36 -23.36 -16.00
C ALA A 593 16.37 -24.83 -15.55
N VAL A 594 17.04 -25.71 -16.29
CA VAL A 594 17.14 -27.14 -15.94
C VAL A 594 17.99 -27.27 -14.68
N ARG A 595 19.14 -26.59 -14.65
CA ARG A 595 20.03 -26.57 -13.49
C ARG A 595 19.31 -26.01 -12.25
N ALA A 596 18.59 -24.90 -12.38
CA ALA A 596 17.86 -24.30 -11.27
C ALA A 596 16.84 -25.28 -10.66
N ARG A 597 16.05 -25.95 -11.51
CA ARG A 597 15.08 -26.97 -11.07
C ARG A 597 15.77 -28.17 -10.40
N ASP A 598 16.84 -28.67 -10.99
CA ASP A 598 17.58 -29.83 -10.45
C ASP A 598 18.22 -29.53 -9.10
N MET A 599 18.85 -28.36 -8.95
CA MET A 599 19.44 -27.91 -7.67
C MET A 599 18.38 -27.80 -6.57
N LEU A 600 17.25 -27.17 -6.88
CA LEU A 600 16.13 -27.02 -5.96
C LEU A 600 15.54 -28.39 -5.56
N SER A 601 15.41 -29.29 -6.53
CA SER A 601 14.86 -30.63 -6.30
C SER A 601 15.78 -31.47 -5.40
N GLN A 602 17.10 -31.38 -5.57
CA GLN A 602 18.08 -32.01 -4.68
C GLN A 602 18.04 -31.42 -3.27
N TYR A 603 17.95 -30.08 -3.16
CA TYR A 603 17.81 -29.38 -1.89
C TYR A 603 16.58 -29.85 -1.10
N PHE A 604 15.44 -30.01 -1.77
CA PHE A 604 14.21 -30.51 -1.17
C PHE A 604 14.31 -31.94 -0.64
N LEU A 605 15.07 -32.80 -1.33
CA LEU A 605 15.32 -34.15 -0.84
C LEU A 605 16.25 -34.14 0.38
N ALA A 606 17.29 -33.30 0.35
CA ALA A 606 18.25 -33.18 1.46
C ALA A 606 17.58 -32.67 2.75
N SER A 607 16.71 -31.66 2.66
CA SER A 607 16.04 -31.06 3.82
C SER A 607 15.07 -32.03 4.52
N ARG A 608 14.50 -32.98 3.78
CA ARG A 608 13.66 -34.06 4.33
C ARG A 608 14.44 -34.99 5.29
N SER A 609 15.71 -35.28 4.97
CA SER A 609 16.58 -36.15 5.78
C SER A 609 16.84 -35.60 7.18
N SER A 610 16.96 -34.27 7.30
CA SER A 610 17.18 -33.54 8.55
C SER A 610 15.94 -33.46 9.46
N GLU A 611 14.74 -33.48 8.89
CA GLU A 611 13.47 -33.41 9.66
C GLU A 611 13.03 -34.78 10.21
N SER A 612 13.42 -35.89 9.57
CA SER A 612 13.07 -37.25 10.02
C SER A 612 13.99 -37.84 11.09
N GLY A 613 15.01 -37.10 11.54
CA GLY A 613 16.02 -37.54 12.51
C GLY A 613 15.95 -36.85 13.89
N GLY A 614 14.88 -36.10 14.18
CA GLY A 614 14.68 -35.34 15.42
C GLY A 614 13.66 -35.95 16.36
#